data_AF-A0A2E9I5R1-F1
#
_entry.id   AF-A0A2E9I5R1-F1
#
_cell.length_a   1.000
_cell.length_b   1.000
_cell.length_c   1.000
_cell.angle_alpha   90.00
_cell.angle_beta   90.00
_cell.angle_gamma   90.00
#
_symmetry.space_group_name_H-M   'P 1'
#
loop_
_entity.id
_entity.type
_entity.pdbx_description
1 polymer ?
#
loop_
_entity_poly.entity_id
_entity_poly.type
_entity_poly.pdbx_seq_one_letter_code
_entity_poly.pdbx_strand_id
1 'polypeptide(L)' 'MGHDWILDVLTDLKSFARANGMQSLAAQLDDASFVAQAEIASQAEGNGIGLFVGKRTATGRTDRAARIR' A
#
# COMPACT_ATOMS: atom_id res chain seq x y z
N MET A 1 -14.08 9.28 7.67
CA MET A 1 -12.85 10.09 7.83
C MET A 1 -11.71 9.19 7.43
N GLY A 2 -11.00 9.51 6.36
CA GLY A 2 -9.94 8.66 5.80
C GLY A 2 -8.69 8.65 6.66
N HIS A 3 -7.61 8.10 6.12
CA HIS A 3 -6.29 8.10 6.75
C HIS A 3 -5.53 9.42 6.52
N ASP A 4 -6.06 10.32 5.69
CA ASP A 4 -5.38 11.54 5.22
C ASP A 4 -5.05 12.55 6.34
N TRP A 5 -5.76 12.51 7.48
CA TRP A 5 -5.50 13.40 8.62
C TRP A 5 -4.08 13.24 9.19
N ILE A 6 -3.45 12.09 9.00
CA ILE A 6 -2.08 11.86 9.46
C ILE A 6 -1.06 12.72 8.69
N LEU A 7 -1.34 13.07 7.43
CA LEU A 7 -0.44 13.87 6.60
C LEU A 7 -0.39 15.32 7.09
N ASP A 8 -1.53 15.85 7.56
CA ASP A 8 -1.59 17.16 8.19
C ASP A 8 -0.78 17.16 9.50
N VAL A 9 -0.95 16.15 10.35
CA VAL A 9 -0.18 16.01 11.61
C VAL A 9 1.32 15.90 11.35
N LEU A 10 1.74 15.10 10.37
CA LEU A 10 3.16 14.98 10.01
C LEU A 10 3.73 16.30 9.48
N THR A 11 2.92 17.07 8.73
CA THR A 11 3.29 18.41 8.25
C THR A 11 3.48 19.40 9.39
N ASP A 12 2.59 19.38 10.39
CA ASP A 12 2.69 20.22 11.57
C ASP A 12 3.93 19.89 12.40
N LEU A 13 4.19 18.60 12.64
CA LEU A 13 5.38 18.15 13.37
C LEU A 13 6.67 18.51 12.64
N LYS A 14 6.68 18.42 11.30
CA LYS A 14 7.84 18.81 10.50
C LYS A 14 8.09 20.31 10.59
N SER A 15 7.04 21.12 10.52
CA SER A 15 7.12 22.57 10.69
C SER A 15 7.68 22.93 12.06
N PHE A 16 7.19 22.27 13.11
CA PHE A 16 7.71 22.41 14.47
C PHE A 16 9.20 22.03 14.55
N ALA A 17 9.59 20.88 14.01
CA ALA A 17 10.98 20.43 14.04
C ALA A 17 11.93 21.41 13.33
N ARG A 18 11.52 21.95 12.18
CA ARG A 18 12.27 22.98 11.44
C ARG A 18 12.42 24.27 12.24
N ALA A 19 11.32 24.75 12.84
CA ALA A 19 11.32 25.96 13.66
C ALA A 19 12.23 25.85 14.90
N ASN A 20 12.44 24.62 15.41
CA ASN A 20 13.26 24.35 16.59
C ASN A 20 14.68 23.86 16.27
N GLY A 21 15.13 23.94 15.00
CA GLY A 21 16.47 23.50 14.61
C GLY A 21 16.70 21.98 14.65
N MET A 22 15.63 21.19 14.78
CA MET A 22 15.67 19.73 14.86
C MET A 22 15.73 19.10 13.46
N GLN A 23 16.77 19.40 12.69
CA GLN A 23 16.85 19.02 11.26
C GLN A 23 16.79 17.50 11.02
N SER A 24 17.39 16.70 11.90
CA SER A 24 17.32 15.23 11.81
C SER A 24 15.90 14.71 11.96
N LEU A 25 15.13 15.29 12.91
CA LEU A 25 13.72 14.94 13.10
C LEU A 25 12.88 15.38 11.89
N ALA A 26 13.13 16.58 11.36
CA ALA A 26 12.44 17.05 10.16
C ALA A 26 12.69 16.14 8.93
N ALA A 27 13.90 15.60 8.80
CA ALA A 27 14.23 14.63 7.74
C ALA A 27 13.50 13.29 7.93
N GLN A 28 13.48 12.75 9.15
CA GLN A 28 12.70 11.52 9.43
C GLN A 28 11.20 11.71 9.22
N LEU A 29 10.66 12.90 9.51
CA LEU A 29 9.27 13.22 9.26
C LEU A 29 8.95 13.33 7.76
N ASP A 30 9.93 13.68 6.93
CA ASP A 30 9.79 13.61 5.46
C ASP A 30 9.68 12.17 4.98
N ASP A 31 10.53 11.27 5.46
CA ASP A 31 10.47 9.85 5.13
C ASP A 31 9.15 9.21 5.61
N ALA A 32 8.72 9.55 6.83
CA ALA A 32 7.44 9.08 7.37
C ALA A 32 6.25 9.56 6.55
N SER A 33 6.28 10.80 6.06
CA SER A 33 5.24 11.36 5.19
C SER A 33 5.15 10.63 3.85
N PHE A 34 6.30 10.22 3.29
CA PHE A 34 6.34 9.43 2.07
C PHE A 34 5.75 8.03 2.26
N VAL A 35 6.12 7.34 3.34
CA VAL A 35 5.56 6.01 3.68
C VAL A 35 4.05 6.10 3.89
N ALA A 36 3.58 7.09 4.65
CA ALA A 36 2.15 7.29 4.88
C ALA A 36 1.39 7.51 3.57
N GLN A 37 1.90 8.34 2.65
CA GLN A 37 1.29 8.55 1.34
C GLN A 37 1.20 7.25 0.54
N ALA A 38 2.27 6.44 0.51
CA ALA A 38 2.28 5.17 -0.20
C ALA A 38 1.27 4.16 0.39
N GLU A 39 1.15 4.08 1.71
CA GLU A 39 0.19 3.20 2.38
C GLU A 39 -1.25 3.65 2.17
N ILE A 40 -1.52 4.96 2.23
CA ILE A 40 -2.85 5.53 1.96
C ILE A 40 -3.27 5.27 0.52
N ALA A 41 -2.36 5.49 -0.44
CA ALA A 41 -2.62 5.22 -1.86
C ALA A 41 -2.89 3.73 -2.09
N SER A 42 -2.08 2.85 -1.51
CA SER A 42 -2.26 1.39 -1.59
C SER A 42 -3.59 0.92 -0.99
N GLN A 43 -4.03 1.51 0.13
CA GLN A 43 -5.33 1.21 0.72
C GLN A 43 -6.50 1.74 -0.12
N ALA A 44 -6.34 2.91 -0.75
CA ALA A 44 -7.32 3.43 -1.70
C ALA A 44 -7.47 2.51 -2.93
N GLU A 45 -6.36 1.95 -3.42
CA GLU A 45 -6.34 0.98 -4.51
C GLU A 45 -6.92 -0.39 -4.10
N GLY A 46 -6.60 -0.87 -2.88
CA GLY A 46 -7.13 -2.12 -2.34
C GLY A 46 -8.65 -2.10 -2.11
N ASN A 47 -9.23 -0.93 -1.89
CA ASN A 47 -10.68 -0.75 -1.77
C ASN A 47 -11.37 -0.46 -3.13
N GLY A 48 -10.59 -0.16 -4.17
CA GLY A 48 -11.08 0.26 -5.50
C GLY A 48 -10.83 -0.73 -6.63
N ILE A 49 -9.94 -1.72 -6.46
CA ILE A 49 -9.58 -2.62 -7.56
C ILE A 49 -9.58 -4.05 -7.04
N GLY A 50 -10.69 -4.75 -7.29
CA GLY A 50 -10.69 -6.20 -7.45
C GLY A 50 -9.75 -6.56 -8.59
N LEU A 51 -8.45 -6.55 -8.32
CA LEU A 51 -7.45 -7.01 -9.26
C LEU A 51 -7.60 -8.53 -9.32
N PHE A 52 -8.32 -8.98 -10.34
CA PHE A 52 -8.37 -10.36 -10.82
C PHE A 52 -6.95 -10.83 -11.17
N VAL A 53 -6.10 -11.05 -10.16
CA VAL A 53 -4.86 -11.80 -10.35
C VAL A 53 -5.27 -13.25 -10.33
N GLY A 54 -5.40 -13.78 -11.55
CA GLY A 54 -5.98 -15.08 -11.85
C GLY A 54 -5.50 -16.16 -10.90
N LYS A 55 -6.46 -16.70 -10.14
CA LYS A 55 -6.33 -18.01 -9.52
C LYS A 55 -6.15 -19.03 -10.65
N ARG A 56 -4.89 -19.33 -11.01
CA ARG A 56 -4.55 -20.43 -11.92
C ARG A 56 -4.86 -21.75 -11.21
N THR A 57 -6.13 -22.12 -11.15
CA THR A 57 -6.52 -23.54 -11.00
C THR A 57 -6.44 -24.18 -12.37
N ALA A 58 -5.22 -24.46 -12.84
CA ALA A 58 -5.05 -25.46 -13.87
C ALA A 58 -5.20 -26.83 -13.18
N THR A 59 -6.46 -27.24 -13.04
CA THR A 59 -6.86 -28.63 -12.81
C THR A 59 -6.26 -29.44 -13.97
N GLY A 60 -5.18 -30.17 -13.68
CA GLY A 60 -4.66 -31.22 -14.55
C GLY A 60 -5.59 -32.44 -14.47
N ARG A 61 -6.73 -32.36 -15.15
CA ARG A 61 -7.56 -33.52 -15.47
C ARG A 61 -7.10 -34.02 -16.83
N THR A 62 -6.27 -35.05 -16.85
CA THR A 62 -6.09 -35.92 -18.01
C THR A 62 -6.71 -37.27 -17.70
N ASP A 63 -8.03 -37.33 -17.83
CA ASP A 63 -8.81 -38.55 -17.99
C ASP A 63 -9.05 -38.79 -19.49
N ARG A 64 -7.99 -39.07 -20.26
CA ARG A 64 -8.21 -39.67 -21.59
C ARG A 64 -8.34 -41.18 -21.43
N ALA A 65 -9.56 -41.59 -21.10
CA ALA A 65 -10.05 -42.92 -21.31
C ALA A 65 -9.91 -43.30 -22.80
N ALA A 66 -8.90 -44.12 -23.12
CA ALA A 66 -8.91 -44.97 -24.30
C ALA A 66 -9.42 -46.34 -23.85
N ARG A 67 -10.76 -46.47 -23.81
CA ARG A 67 -11.44 -47.75 -23.68
C ARG A 67 -11.55 -48.42 -25.06
N ILE A 68 -11.09 -49.67 -25.12
CA ILE A 68 -11.67 -50.80 -25.87
C ILE A 68 -11.44 -50.85 -27.39
N ARG A 69 -10.53 -51.75 -27.81
CA ARG A 69 -10.92 -53.01 -28.46
C ARG A 69 -9.84 -54.07 -28.29
#